data_AF-A0A3A5T875-F1
#
_entry.id   AF-A0A3A5T875-F1
#
_cell.length_a   1.000
_cell.length_b   1.000
_cell.length_c   1.000
_cell.angle_alpha   90.00
_cell.angle_beta   90.00
_cell.angle_gamma   90.00
#
_symmetry.space_group_name_H-M   'P 1'
#
loop_
_entity.id
_entity.type
_entity.pdbx_description
1 polymer ?
#
loop_
_entity_poly.entity_id
_entity_poly.type
_entity_poly.pdbx_seq_one_letter_code
_entity_poly.pdbx_strand_id
1 'polypeptide(L)'
;MYRFVFWQNCLSPHQLPYIVHLLDDARVNEVVIVTNEVVSDERKNMGWDVTVFPGLERCDVRLSPPNSEIHELLSKRQEESIHFFSGIHGYPFVTKALDMSLKYDVKRGMISERPDTFKFGLANGKPLWLHRIRFFIQDRKYARHIQYVFAMGDDAVSYFRSVWKYWEVFPFVYCTNRLKNIDI
;
A
#
# COMPACT_ATOMS: atom_id res chain seq x y z
N MET A 1 -21.52 -3.89 -0.42
CA MET A 1 -20.66 -2.98 0.40
C MET A 1 -19.22 -3.42 0.21
N TYR A 2 -18.25 -2.52 0.26
CA TYR A 2 -16.84 -2.83 -0.03
C TYR A 2 -16.05 -3.26 1.20
N ARG A 3 -15.15 -4.21 0.97
CA ARG A 3 -14.09 -4.60 1.88
C ARG A 3 -12.75 -4.10 1.34
N PHE A 4 -11.96 -3.46 2.19
CA PHE A 4 -10.61 -3.03 1.83
C PHE A 4 -9.56 -3.76 2.63
N VAL A 5 -8.53 -4.27 1.96
CA VAL A 5 -7.45 -5.03 2.58
C VAL A 5 -6.12 -4.37 2.24
N PHE A 6 -5.40 -3.89 3.26
CA PHE A 6 -4.13 -3.20 3.10
C PHE A 6 -2.97 -4.14 3.43
N TRP A 7 -2.15 -4.46 2.43
CA TRP A 7 -0.91 -5.22 2.57
C TRP A 7 0.27 -4.26 2.63
N GLN A 8 0.89 -4.16 3.80
CA GLN A 8 2.00 -3.25 4.06
C GLN A 8 3.08 -3.92 4.90
N ASN A 9 4.28 -3.33 4.97
CA ASN A 9 5.34 -3.90 5.79
C ASN A 9 5.06 -3.76 7.29
N CYS A 10 4.63 -2.56 7.69
CA CYS A 10 4.39 -2.23 9.09
C CYS A 10 3.15 -1.34 9.23
N LEU A 11 2.67 -1.14 10.46
CA LEU A 11 1.67 -0.12 10.76
C LEU A 11 2.32 1.25 10.59
N SER A 12 1.97 1.96 9.52
CA SER A 12 2.56 3.25 9.18
C SER A 12 1.69 4.40 9.70
N PRO A 13 2.19 5.30 10.58
CA PRO A 13 1.44 6.46 11.06
C PRO A 13 1.07 7.43 9.93
N HIS A 14 1.71 7.31 8.76
CA HIS A 14 1.40 8.07 7.55
C HIS A 14 0.25 7.48 6.72
N GLN A 15 -0.13 6.23 7.00
CA GLN A 15 -1.20 5.52 6.29
C GLN A 15 -2.43 5.29 7.17
N LEU A 16 -2.22 5.00 8.45
CA LEU A 16 -3.31 4.76 9.40
C LEU A 16 -4.40 5.84 9.39
N PRO A 17 -4.11 7.16 9.29
CA PRO A 17 -5.17 8.17 9.32
C PRO A 17 -6.22 7.98 8.23
N TYR A 18 -5.84 7.78 6.97
CA TYR A 18 -6.85 7.57 5.93
C TYR A 18 -7.47 6.18 6.02
N ILE A 19 -6.72 5.16 6.46
CA ILE A 19 -7.21 3.78 6.52
C ILE A 19 -8.38 3.66 7.51
N VAL A 20 -8.24 4.18 8.73
CA VAL A 20 -9.28 4.03 9.76
C VAL A 20 -10.55 4.79 9.41
N HIS A 21 -10.41 5.93 8.70
CA HIS A 21 -11.54 6.74 8.27
C HIS A 21 -12.30 6.17 7.06
N LEU A 22 -11.80 5.12 6.40
CA LEU A 22 -12.56 4.44 5.34
C LEU A 22 -13.87 3.86 5.87
N LEU A 23 -13.90 3.42 7.13
CA LEU A 23 -15.12 2.90 7.77
C LEU A 23 -16.17 3.97 8.10
N ASP A 24 -15.86 5.26 7.87
CA ASP A 24 -16.84 6.34 8.00
C ASP A 24 -17.66 6.53 6.72
N ASP A 25 -17.21 5.96 5.60
CA ASP A 25 -17.98 5.92 4.36
C ASP A 25 -18.97 4.76 4.37
N ALA A 26 -20.26 5.04 4.23
CA ALA A 26 -21.33 4.04 4.27
C ALA A 26 -21.21 2.93 3.20
N ARG A 27 -20.37 3.14 2.16
CA ARG A 27 -20.10 2.13 1.14
C ARG A 27 -19.11 1.08 1.61
N VAL A 28 -18.33 1.34 2.66
CA VAL A 28 -17.29 0.47 3.21
C VAL A 28 -17.81 -0.18 4.50
N ASN A 29 -17.69 -1.50 4.60
CA ASN A 29 -18.12 -2.23 5.79
C ASN A 29 -17.02 -3.00 6.51
N GLU A 30 -15.84 -3.14 5.89
CA GLU A 30 -14.75 -3.92 6.46
C GLU A 30 -13.41 -3.35 5.98
N VAL A 31 -12.51 -3.10 6.93
CA VAL A 31 -11.13 -2.71 6.66
C VAL A 31 -10.22 -3.70 7.38
N VAL A 32 -9.35 -4.36 6.62
CA VAL A 32 -8.36 -5.30 7.11
C VAL A 32 -6.98 -4.72 6.86
N ILE A 33 -6.13 -4.67 7.89
CA ILE A 33 -4.76 -4.21 7.80
C ILE A 33 -3.86 -5.40 8.05
N VAL A 34 -3.07 -5.77 7.06
CA VAL A 34 -2.18 -6.93 7.11
C VAL A 34 -0.75 -6.45 7.03
N THR A 35 0.01 -6.69 8.10
CA THR A 35 1.40 -6.23 8.22
C THR A 35 2.36 -7.36 8.56
N ASN A 36 3.64 -7.22 8.22
CA ASN A 36 4.66 -8.19 8.63
C ASN A 36 5.14 -7.92 10.06
N GLU A 37 5.26 -6.65 10.43
CA GLU A 37 5.68 -6.20 11.76
C GLU A 37 4.81 -5.02 12.23
N VAL A 38 4.91 -4.64 13.50
CA VAL A 38 4.21 -3.45 14.03
C VAL A 38 4.93 -2.20 13.55
N VAL A 39 6.13 -1.96 14.05
CA VAL A 39 7.09 -0.92 13.64
C VAL A 39 8.49 -1.45 13.99
N SER A 40 9.46 -1.31 13.09
CA SER A 40 10.85 -1.70 13.36
C SER A 40 11.47 -0.83 14.46
N ASP A 41 12.48 -1.34 15.16
CA ASP A 41 13.13 -0.57 16.24
C ASP A 41 13.81 0.70 15.72
N GLU A 42 14.33 0.67 14.49
CA GLU A 42 14.87 1.85 13.79
C GLU A 42 13.81 2.96 13.67
N ARG A 43 12.58 2.60 13.28
CA ARG A 43 11.48 3.56 13.14
C ARG A 43 10.98 4.07 14.48
N LYS A 44 10.93 3.22 15.51
CA LYS A 44 10.64 3.66 16.89
C LYS A 44 11.67 4.69 17.36
N ASN A 45 12.95 4.48 17.06
CA ASN A 45 14.02 5.43 17.37
C ASN A 45 13.91 6.75 16.59
N MET A 46 13.21 6.75 15.44
CA MET A 46 12.84 7.96 14.70
C MET A 46 11.56 8.64 15.24
N GLY A 47 11.01 8.16 16.36
CA GLY A 47 9.79 8.71 16.98
C GLY A 47 8.49 8.18 16.40
N TRP A 48 8.52 7.06 15.65
CA TRP A 48 7.28 6.42 15.21
C TRP A 48 6.59 5.76 16.41
N ASP A 49 5.41 6.27 16.74
CA ASP A 49 4.52 5.68 17.73
C ASP A 49 3.18 5.31 17.06
N VAL A 50 2.82 4.04 17.14
CA VAL A 50 1.54 3.49 16.67
C VAL A 50 0.81 2.73 17.77
N THR A 51 1.30 2.80 19.01
CA THR A 51 0.76 2.01 20.12
C THR A 51 -0.69 2.38 20.44
N VAL A 52 -1.12 3.60 20.09
CA VAL A 52 -2.50 4.05 20.22
C VAL A 52 -2.88 4.92 19.03
N PHE A 53 -3.40 4.31 17.95
CA PHE A 53 -4.02 5.05 16.85
C PHE A 53 -5.55 4.97 16.96
N PRO A 54 -6.25 6.08 17.28
CA PRO A 54 -7.72 6.06 17.39
C PRO A 54 -8.39 5.57 16.10
N GLY A 55 -9.39 4.69 16.24
CA GLY A 55 -10.10 4.09 15.11
C GLY A 55 -9.47 2.78 14.62
N LEU A 56 -8.23 2.46 15.02
CA LEU A 56 -7.58 1.20 14.68
C LEU A 56 -8.33 -0.01 15.27
N GLU A 57 -9.00 0.16 16.41
CA GLU A 57 -9.83 -0.85 17.06
C GLU A 57 -11.06 -1.27 16.23
N ARG A 58 -11.45 -0.46 15.23
CA ARG A 58 -12.53 -0.79 14.29
C ARG A 58 -12.04 -1.64 13.12
N CYS A 59 -10.73 -1.71 12.90
CA CYS A 59 -10.11 -2.45 11.81
C CYS A 59 -9.70 -3.86 12.26
N ASP A 60 -9.75 -4.81 11.32
CA ASP A 60 -9.17 -6.15 11.53
C ASP A 60 -7.67 -6.11 11.25
N VAL A 61 -6.83 -6.21 12.29
CA VAL A 61 -5.37 -6.12 12.16
C VAL A 61 -4.73 -7.50 12.24
N ARG A 62 -4.06 -7.92 11.17
CA ARG A 62 -3.35 -9.21 11.07
C ARG A 62 -1.85 -8.98 11.02
N LEU A 63 -1.15 -9.43 12.06
CA LEU A 63 0.30 -9.30 12.20
C LEU A 63 1.00 -10.60 11.81
N SER A 64 1.86 -10.52 10.79
CA SER A 64 2.63 -11.64 10.22
C SER A 64 1.81 -12.93 10.03
N PRO A 65 0.65 -12.86 9.34
CA PRO A 65 -0.22 -14.02 9.24
C PRO A 65 0.44 -15.16 8.43
N PRO A 66 0.18 -16.43 8.81
CA PRO A 66 0.63 -17.58 8.03
C PRO A 66 -0.06 -17.62 6.66
N ASN A 67 0.50 -18.43 5.73
CA ASN A 67 -0.04 -18.54 4.38
C ASN A 67 -1.52 -18.96 4.33
N SER A 68 -1.96 -19.81 5.25
CA SER A 68 -3.35 -20.26 5.35
C SER A 68 -4.31 -19.08 5.54
N GLU A 69 -3.94 -18.15 6.41
CA GLU A 69 -4.72 -16.95 6.69
C GLU A 69 -4.65 -15.95 5.51
N ILE A 70 -3.51 -15.83 4.84
CA ILE A 70 -3.41 -15.04 3.59
C ILE A 70 -4.38 -15.59 2.53
N HIS A 71 -4.43 -16.92 2.36
CA HIS A 71 -5.36 -17.57 1.45
C HIS A 71 -6.83 -17.34 1.85
N GLU A 72 -7.15 -17.42 3.14
CA GLU A 72 -8.48 -17.09 3.67
C GLU A 72 -8.87 -15.64 3.33
N LEU A 73 -7.99 -14.68 3.63
CA LEU A 73 -8.21 -13.27 3.37
C LEU A 73 -8.44 -12.96 1.89
N LEU A 74 -7.75 -13.67 0.99
CA LEU A 74 -7.85 -13.52 -0.47
C LEU A 74 -9.06 -14.24 -1.07
N SER A 75 -9.53 -15.34 -0.46
CA SER A 75 -10.71 -16.10 -0.92
C SER A 75 -12.03 -15.48 -0.46
N LYS A 76 -12.02 -14.74 0.64
CA LYS A 76 -13.20 -14.08 1.23
C LYS A 76 -13.66 -12.90 0.37
N ARG A 77 -14.93 -12.92 -0.03
CA ARG A 77 -15.65 -11.79 -0.67
C ARG A 77 -14.90 -11.19 -1.87
N GLN A 78 -14.41 -12.03 -2.79
CA GLN A 78 -13.49 -11.62 -3.85
C GLN A 78 -13.99 -10.45 -4.70
N GLU A 79 -15.26 -10.50 -5.15
CA GLU A 79 -15.88 -9.47 -6.00
C GLU A 79 -16.08 -8.12 -5.29
N GLU A 80 -16.21 -8.14 -3.96
CA GLU A 80 -16.44 -6.96 -3.12
C GLU A 80 -15.17 -6.45 -2.43
N SER A 81 -14.05 -7.15 -2.61
CA SER A 81 -12.79 -6.84 -1.95
C SER A 81 -11.83 -6.11 -2.89
N ILE A 82 -11.24 -5.02 -2.40
CA ILE A 82 -10.10 -4.36 -3.05
C ILE A 82 -8.89 -4.49 -2.14
N HIS A 83 -7.82 -5.07 -2.68
CA HIS A 83 -6.56 -5.30 -1.97
C HIS A 83 -5.53 -4.26 -2.40
N PHE A 84 -5.04 -3.46 -1.46
CA PHE A 84 -4.04 -2.43 -1.68
C PHE A 84 -2.67 -2.90 -1.23
N PHE A 85 -1.68 -2.79 -2.11
CA PHE A 85 -0.31 -3.21 -1.84
C PHE A 85 0.60 -1.99 -1.77
N SER A 86 1.31 -1.82 -0.66
CA SER A 86 2.26 -0.72 -0.47
C SER A 86 3.66 -1.27 -0.18
N GLY A 87 4.64 -0.83 -0.97
CA GLY A 87 6.03 -1.31 -0.86
C GLY A 87 6.31 -2.64 -1.58
N ILE A 88 5.65 -2.89 -2.71
CA ILE A 88 5.97 -3.99 -3.63
C ILE A 88 7.47 -3.90 -3.99
N HIS A 89 8.18 -5.03 -3.93
CA HIS A 89 9.65 -5.17 -4.08
C HIS A 89 10.52 -4.53 -3.00
N GLY A 90 10.00 -3.60 -2.21
CA GLY A 90 10.67 -3.09 -1.01
C GLY A 90 10.59 -4.09 0.15
N TYR A 91 9.52 -4.89 0.20
CA TYR A 91 9.25 -5.79 1.31
C TYR A 91 8.79 -7.18 0.83
N PRO A 92 9.53 -8.26 1.15
CA PRO A 92 9.20 -9.62 0.68
C PRO A 92 7.79 -10.09 1.02
N PHE A 93 7.28 -9.69 2.20
CA PHE A 93 5.92 -10.01 2.62
C PHE A 93 4.85 -9.47 1.66
N VAL A 94 4.99 -8.21 1.23
CA VAL A 94 4.02 -7.55 0.34
C VAL A 94 4.10 -8.16 -1.05
N THR A 95 5.31 -8.41 -1.57
CA THR A 95 5.48 -9.09 -2.86
C THR A 95 4.89 -10.50 -2.83
N LYS A 96 5.10 -11.25 -1.76
CA LYS A 96 4.51 -12.58 -1.56
C LYS A 96 2.99 -12.53 -1.54
N ALA A 97 2.39 -11.58 -0.82
CA ALA A 97 0.94 -11.41 -0.80
C ALA A 97 0.38 -11.05 -2.20
N LEU A 98 1.08 -10.19 -2.95
CA LEU A 98 0.72 -9.86 -4.33
C LEU A 98 0.77 -11.10 -5.23
N ASP A 99 1.86 -11.87 -5.18
CA ASP A 99 2.02 -13.12 -5.94
C ASP A 99 0.90 -14.12 -5.61
N MET A 100 0.58 -14.30 -4.33
CA MET A 100 -0.51 -15.18 -3.88
C MET A 100 -1.87 -14.68 -4.38
N SER A 101 -2.09 -13.36 -4.39
CA SER A 101 -3.35 -12.77 -4.83
C SER A 101 -3.66 -13.07 -6.30
N LEU A 102 -2.66 -13.28 -7.16
CA LEU A 102 -2.86 -13.52 -8.60
C LEU A 102 -3.71 -14.76 -8.90
N LYS A 103 -3.84 -15.68 -7.95
CA LYS A 103 -4.71 -16.87 -8.05
C LYS A 103 -6.19 -16.60 -7.77
N TYR A 104 -6.52 -15.38 -7.35
CA TYR A 104 -7.84 -14.97 -6.89
C TYR A 104 -8.37 -13.82 -7.75
N ASP A 105 -9.69 -13.82 -7.93
CA ASP A 105 -10.44 -12.83 -8.67
C ASP A 105 -10.78 -11.61 -7.81
N VAL A 106 -9.74 -11.05 -7.19
CA VAL A 106 -9.83 -9.82 -6.39
C VAL A 106 -9.40 -8.61 -7.20
N LYS A 107 -9.98 -7.46 -6.87
CA LYS A 107 -9.46 -6.18 -7.35
C LYS A 107 -8.21 -5.81 -6.58
N ARG A 108 -7.25 -5.18 -7.27
CA ARG A 108 -5.94 -4.82 -6.74
C ARG A 108 -5.65 -3.36 -7.00
N GLY A 109 -5.21 -2.68 -5.96
CA GLY A 109 -4.62 -1.35 -6.01
C GLY A 109 -3.16 -1.40 -5.56
N MET A 110 -2.34 -0.47 -6.06
CA MET A 110 -1.03 -0.20 -5.49
C MET A 110 -0.95 1.23 -4.97
N ILE A 111 -0.25 1.42 -3.85
CA ILE A 111 0.00 2.72 -3.23
C ILE A 111 1.51 2.93 -3.26
N SER A 112 1.97 3.88 -4.08
CA SER A 112 3.40 4.04 -4.34
C SER A 112 3.80 5.48 -4.65
N GLU A 113 4.98 5.84 -4.17
CA GLU A 113 5.77 6.93 -4.71
C GLU A 113 6.36 6.56 -6.06
N ARG A 114 6.93 7.56 -6.74
CA ARG A 114 7.75 7.36 -7.93
C ARG A 114 8.96 6.48 -7.59
N PRO A 115 9.44 5.64 -8.53
CA PRO A 115 10.70 4.95 -8.33
C PRO A 115 11.82 5.91 -7.97
N ASP A 116 12.62 5.53 -6.97
CA ASP A 116 13.75 6.35 -6.53
C ASP A 116 14.74 6.51 -7.69
N THR A 117 14.99 7.77 -8.02
CA THR A 117 15.93 8.18 -9.07
C THR A 117 17.05 9.06 -8.54
N PHE A 118 16.97 9.46 -7.27
CA PHE A 118 17.89 10.38 -6.64
C PHE A 118 17.91 10.15 -5.13
N LYS A 119 18.90 9.40 -4.66
CA LYS A 119 19.25 9.45 -3.24
C LYS A 119 20.22 10.62 -3.04
N PHE A 120 19.71 11.78 -2.64
CA PHE A 120 20.49 12.91 -2.10
C PHE A 120 21.83 13.21 -2.84
N GLY A 121 21.80 13.33 -4.17
CA GLY A 121 22.99 13.70 -4.95
C GLY A 121 24.06 12.61 -5.13
N LEU A 122 23.79 11.33 -4.83
CA LEU A 122 24.71 10.21 -5.06
C LEU A 122 24.34 9.34 -6.28
N ALA A 123 25.37 8.85 -6.97
CA ALA A 123 25.38 8.19 -8.29
C ALA A 123 24.65 6.84 -8.42
N ASN A 124 23.95 6.36 -7.38
CA ASN A 124 23.34 5.02 -7.36
C ASN A 124 21.81 5.02 -7.58
N GLY A 125 21.20 6.20 -7.77
CA GLY A 125 19.82 6.30 -8.25
C GLY A 125 19.74 5.88 -9.72
N LYS A 126 18.92 4.87 -10.04
CA LYS A 126 18.74 4.46 -11.44
C LYS A 126 17.91 5.52 -12.17
N PRO A 127 18.29 5.91 -13.40
CA PRO A 127 17.51 6.87 -14.16
C PRO A 127 16.11 6.32 -14.48
N LEU A 128 15.13 7.20 -14.66
CA LEU A 128 13.73 6.82 -14.91
C LEU A 128 13.56 5.85 -16.09
N TRP A 129 14.37 5.98 -17.15
CA TRP A 129 14.29 5.08 -18.30
C TRP A 129 14.66 3.63 -17.94
N LEU A 130 15.58 3.42 -16.99
CA LEU A 130 15.96 2.09 -16.54
C LEU A 130 14.84 1.45 -15.71
N HIS A 131 14.11 2.25 -14.93
CA HIS A 131 12.90 1.81 -14.25
C HIS A 131 11.79 1.43 -15.23
N ARG A 132 11.67 2.11 -16.38
CA ARG A 132 10.73 1.69 -17.45
C ARG A 132 11.12 0.32 -18.01
N ILE A 133 12.41 0.08 -18.28
CA ILE A 133 12.89 -1.21 -18.76
C ILE A 133 12.61 -2.31 -17.73
N ARG A 134 12.97 -2.08 -16.46
CA ARG A 134 12.65 -3.00 -15.36
C ARG A 134 11.17 -3.30 -15.33
N PHE A 135 10.32 -2.28 -15.42
CA PHE A 135 8.87 -2.46 -15.44
C PHE A 135 8.42 -3.41 -16.55
N PHE A 136 8.91 -3.21 -17.79
CA PHE A 136 8.53 -4.07 -18.92
C PHE A 136 9.02 -5.52 -18.78
N ILE A 137 10.16 -5.74 -18.13
CA ILE A 137 10.75 -7.07 -17.95
C ILE A 137 10.13 -7.80 -16.75
N GLN A 138 9.95 -7.12 -15.62
CA GLN A 138 9.61 -7.75 -14.33
C GLN A 138 8.19 -7.49 -13.88
N ASP A 139 7.70 -6.25 -14.04
CA ASP A 139 6.46 -5.79 -13.39
C ASP A 139 5.24 -5.86 -14.30
N ARG A 140 5.47 -5.96 -15.62
CA ARG A 140 4.40 -6.08 -16.62
C ARG A 140 3.48 -7.26 -16.37
N LYS A 141 3.99 -8.35 -15.77
CA LYS A 141 3.17 -9.50 -15.37
C LYS A 141 2.12 -9.10 -14.33
N TYR A 142 2.45 -8.22 -13.38
CA TYR A 142 1.52 -7.73 -12.36
C TYR A 142 0.58 -6.67 -12.92
N ALA A 143 1.06 -5.84 -13.84
CA ALA A 143 0.32 -4.68 -14.36
C ALA A 143 -1.04 -5.03 -14.95
N ARG A 144 -1.18 -6.23 -15.56
CA ARG A 144 -2.45 -6.73 -16.10
C ARG A 144 -3.49 -7.08 -15.03
N HIS A 145 -3.06 -7.29 -13.79
CA HIS A 145 -3.91 -7.71 -12.68
C HIS A 145 -4.20 -6.58 -11.68
N ILE A 146 -3.54 -5.43 -11.81
CA ILE A 146 -3.74 -4.24 -10.98
C ILE A 146 -4.67 -3.27 -11.73
N GLN A 147 -5.71 -2.78 -11.06
CA GLN A 147 -6.67 -1.83 -11.63
C GLN A 147 -6.34 -0.40 -11.21
N TYR A 148 -5.98 -0.22 -9.93
CA TYR A 148 -5.89 1.11 -9.31
C TYR A 148 -4.45 1.44 -8.90
N VAL A 149 -4.06 2.70 -9.09
CA VAL A 149 -2.76 3.21 -8.68
C VAL A 149 -2.93 4.51 -7.92
N PHE A 150 -2.58 4.51 -6.65
CA PHE A 150 -2.57 5.68 -5.79
C PHE A 150 -1.14 6.21 -5.76
N ALA A 151 -0.88 7.18 -6.62
CA ALA A 151 0.44 7.68 -6.95
C ALA A 151 0.77 8.94 -6.14
N MET A 152 1.88 8.92 -5.41
CA MET A 152 2.27 10.01 -4.54
C MET A 152 3.09 11.09 -5.26
N GLY A 153 2.50 12.28 -5.39
CA GLY A 153 3.08 13.42 -6.10
C GLY A 153 2.92 13.35 -7.63
N ASP A 154 2.98 14.51 -8.28
CA ASP A 154 2.70 14.66 -9.71
C ASP A 154 3.66 13.85 -10.60
N ASP A 155 4.92 13.75 -10.20
CA ASP A 155 5.91 12.95 -10.93
C ASP A 155 5.56 11.46 -10.90
N ALA A 156 5.01 10.95 -9.79
CA ALA A 156 4.57 9.55 -9.70
C ALA A 156 3.35 9.32 -10.59
N VAL A 157 2.38 10.25 -10.57
CA VAL A 157 1.19 10.20 -11.44
C VAL A 157 1.61 10.15 -12.91
N SER A 158 2.51 11.05 -13.33
CA SER A 158 3.05 11.09 -14.69
C SER A 158 3.78 9.79 -15.05
N TYR A 159 4.63 9.29 -14.15
CA TYR A 159 5.34 8.02 -14.35
C TYR A 159 4.38 6.84 -14.56
N PHE A 160 3.44 6.61 -13.64
CA PHE A 160 2.57 5.44 -13.71
C PHE A 160 1.61 5.48 -14.91
N ARG A 161 1.08 6.66 -15.28
CA ARG A 161 0.30 6.81 -16.53
C ARG A 161 1.11 6.48 -17.78
N SER A 162 2.41 6.76 -17.76
CA SER A 162 3.28 6.56 -18.92
C SER A 162 3.79 5.12 -19.10
N VAL A 163 3.76 4.27 -18.07
CA VAL A 163 4.24 2.87 -18.16
C VAL A 163 3.11 1.88 -18.46
N TRP A 164 1.89 2.16 -18.02
CA TRP A 164 0.73 1.31 -18.28
C TRP A 164 -0.57 2.10 -18.38
N LYS A 165 -1.11 2.20 -19.60
CA LYS A 165 -2.27 3.04 -19.92
C LYS A 165 -3.61 2.56 -19.36
N TYR A 166 -3.71 1.29 -18.93
CA TYR A 166 -4.98 0.70 -18.48
C TYR A 166 -5.20 0.85 -16.96
N TRP A 167 -4.27 1.47 -16.25
CA TRP A 167 -4.45 1.77 -14.84
C TRP A 167 -5.30 3.01 -14.64
N GLU A 168 -6.18 2.95 -13.65
CA GLU A 168 -6.79 4.13 -13.08
C GLU A 168 -5.82 4.74 -12.06
N VAL A 169 -5.19 5.86 -12.43
CA VAL A 169 -4.17 6.53 -11.62
C VAL A 169 -4.76 7.74 -10.91
N PHE A 170 -4.79 7.66 -9.58
CA PHE A 170 -5.24 8.70 -8.66
C PHE A 170 -4.04 9.42 -8.05
N PRO A 171 -3.99 10.77 -8.08
CA PRO A 171 -3.09 11.53 -7.22
C PRO A 171 -3.38 11.21 -5.76
N PHE A 172 -2.34 10.92 -5.00
CA PHE A 172 -2.46 10.53 -3.60
C PHE A 172 -1.36 11.16 -2.76
N VAL A 173 -1.58 11.22 -1.45
CA VAL A 173 -0.62 11.71 -0.47
C VAL A 173 -0.77 10.93 0.81
N TYR A 174 0.30 10.86 1.60
CA TYR A 174 0.16 10.43 2.98
C TYR A 174 -0.67 11.43 3.78
N CYS A 175 -1.27 10.93 4.86
CA CYS A 175 -1.96 11.75 5.83
C CYS A 175 -1.27 11.58 7.17
N THR A 176 -1.23 12.65 7.97
CA THR A 176 -0.81 12.58 9.36
C THR A 176 -1.97 12.99 10.24
N ASN A 177 -2.06 12.40 11.43
CA ASN A 177 -3.04 12.86 12.40
C ASN A 177 -2.68 14.27 12.88
N ARG A 178 -3.71 15.07 13.15
CA ARG A 178 -3.54 16.34 13.85
C ARG A 178 -3.01 16.03 15.25
N LEU A 179 -1.84 16.57 15.60
CA LEU A 179 -1.37 16.54 16.99
C LEU A 179 -2.39 17.31 17.84
N LYS A 180 -2.84 16.71 18.96
CA LYS A 180 -3.84 17.32 19.85
C LYS A 180 -3.39 18.65 20.50
N ASN A 181 -2.14 19.08 20.31
CA ASN A 181 -1.57 20.28 20.95
C ASN A 181 -0.83 21.18 19.94
N ILE A 182 -1.47 21.56 18.84
CA ILE A 182 -1.03 22.75 18.11
C ILE A 182 -2.23 23.70 18.04
N ASP A 183 -2.45 24.41 19.15
CA ASP A 183 -3.12 25.70 19.09
C ASP A 183 -2.20 26.62 18.28
N ILE A 184 -2.59 26.90 17.03
CA ILE A 184 -2.05 28.01 16.23
C ILE A 184 -2.90 29.23 16.55
#